data_AF-A0A8T5XKP1-F1
#
_entry.id   AF-A0A8T5XKP1-F1
#
_cell.length_a   1.000
_cell.length_b   1.000
_cell.length_c   1.000
_cell.angle_alpha   90.00
_cell.angle_beta   90.00
_cell.angle_gamma   90.00
#
_symmetry.space_group_name_H-M   'P 1'
#
loop_
_entity.id
_entity.type
_entity.pdbx_description
1 polymer ?
#
loop_
_entity_poly.entity_id
_entity_poly.type
_entity_poly.pdbx_seq_one_letter_code
_entity_poly.pdbx_strand_id
1 'polypeptide(L)'
;MKKNIVSILSPLIIIILGFLTAKVFSTFMYEWTFLPVSLIYWAALLFFTKRKNINIKDMFNKPRESKNLLIVLLIFSLIPFLNFILNIGLLNNLFIIIIWLLFSILNPLFEEVYWRGVLLNTLPFRKKWIAIFYSTLLFVLSHKLIWGVFSIGYNSLLVTLMFIIMGIVWSIIYLKTKSLWYCYISHVLIDLFSLSVFMLLNLYIPLV
;
A
#
# COMPACT_ATOMS: atom_id res chain seq x y z
N MET A 1 -10.26 -24.54 11.79
CA MET A 1 -9.49 -24.74 10.54
C MET A 1 -9.88 -23.82 9.37
N LYS A 2 -11.15 -23.76 8.92
CA LYS A 2 -11.56 -22.96 7.74
C LYS A 2 -11.21 -21.45 7.80
N LYS A 3 -11.31 -20.80 8.97
CA LYS A 3 -10.99 -19.36 9.13
C LYS A 3 -9.52 -19.00 8.86
N ASN A 4 -8.60 -19.93 9.09
CA ASN A 4 -7.16 -19.71 8.95
C ASN A 4 -6.71 -19.80 7.48
N ILE A 5 -7.32 -20.70 6.72
CA ILE A 5 -7.05 -20.86 5.28
C ILE A 5 -7.46 -19.60 4.52
N VAL A 6 -8.61 -19.01 4.85
CA VAL A 6 -9.07 -17.76 4.21
C VAL A 6 -8.07 -16.61 4.42
N SER A 7 -7.43 -16.50 5.60
CA SER A 7 -6.42 -15.44 5.84
C SER A 7 -5.18 -15.63 4.97
N ILE A 8 -4.78 -16.87 4.72
CA ILE A 8 -3.61 -17.20 3.90
C ILE A 8 -3.94 -17.03 2.41
N LEU A 9 -5.15 -17.40 1.97
CA LEU A 9 -5.48 -17.34 0.55
C LEU A 9 -5.96 -15.95 0.10
N SER A 10 -6.54 -15.14 0.98
CA SER A 10 -7.08 -13.83 0.58
C SER A 10 -6.08 -12.91 -0.12
N PRO A 11 -4.83 -12.69 0.37
CA PRO A 11 -3.91 -11.81 -0.34
C PRO A 11 -3.55 -12.34 -1.73
N LEU A 12 -3.42 -13.66 -1.91
CA LEU A 12 -3.16 -14.26 -3.22
C LEU A 12 -4.32 -14.04 -4.19
N ILE A 13 -5.56 -14.21 -3.72
CA ILE A 13 -6.76 -13.95 -4.54
C ILE A 13 -6.83 -12.48 -4.96
N ILE A 14 -6.57 -11.55 -4.02
CA ILE A 14 -6.55 -10.12 -4.30
C ILE A 14 -5.50 -9.77 -5.35
N ILE A 15 -4.28 -10.35 -5.23
CA ILE A 15 -3.21 -10.16 -6.20
C ILE A 15 -3.59 -10.69 -7.58
N ILE A 16 -4.18 -11.89 -7.66
CA ILE A 16 -4.61 -12.48 -8.93
C ILE A 16 -5.69 -11.61 -9.59
N LEU A 17 -6.69 -11.16 -8.83
CA LEU A 17 -7.74 -10.27 -9.35
C LEU A 17 -7.16 -8.94 -9.86
N GLY A 18 -6.25 -8.33 -9.08
CA GLY A 18 -5.57 -7.10 -9.48
C GLY A 18 -4.71 -7.29 -10.74
N PHE A 19 -3.93 -8.37 -10.81
CA PHE A 19 -3.08 -8.70 -11.96
C PHE A 19 -3.91 -8.92 -13.23
N LEU A 20 -4.99 -9.71 -13.15
CA LEU A 20 -5.86 -9.97 -14.29
C LEU A 20 -6.54 -8.68 -14.77
N THR A 21 -7.02 -7.86 -13.83
CA THR A 21 -7.57 -6.54 -14.14
C THR A 21 -6.53 -5.67 -14.85
N ALA A 22 -5.31 -5.59 -14.31
CA ALA A 22 -4.24 -4.80 -14.90
C ALA A 22 -3.91 -5.29 -16.31
N LYS A 23 -3.79 -6.60 -16.53
CA LYS A 23 -3.51 -7.17 -17.85
C LYS A 23 -4.60 -6.89 -18.87
N VAL A 24 -5.87 -7.00 -18.48
CA VAL A 24 -7.00 -6.73 -19.38
C VAL A 24 -7.05 -5.24 -19.74
N PHE A 25 -7.11 -4.37 -18.74
CA PHE A 25 -7.29 -2.94 -18.95
C PHE A 25 -6.06 -2.27 -19.58
N SER A 26 -4.83 -2.79 -19.35
CA SER A 26 -3.62 -2.25 -19.98
C SER A 26 -3.61 -2.35 -21.51
N THR A 27 -4.42 -3.23 -22.10
CA THR A 27 -4.49 -3.37 -23.56
C THR A 27 -5.19 -2.21 -24.26
N PHE A 28 -6.03 -1.45 -23.55
CA PHE A 28 -6.82 -0.36 -24.14
C PHE A 28 -6.81 0.96 -23.34
N MET A 29 -6.46 0.94 -22.05
CA MET A 29 -6.35 2.15 -21.22
C MET A 29 -4.90 2.58 -20.93
N TYR A 30 -3.91 1.78 -21.34
CA TYR A 30 -2.48 2.07 -21.09
C TYR A 30 -2.22 2.41 -19.62
N GLU A 31 -1.67 3.58 -19.31
CA GLU A 31 -1.37 3.98 -17.94
C GLU A 31 -2.62 4.31 -17.11
N TRP A 32 -3.71 4.75 -17.75
CA TRP A 32 -4.99 5.00 -17.08
C TRP A 32 -5.64 3.74 -16.51
N THR A 33 -5.08 2.56 -16.82
CA THR A 33 -5.39 1.28 -16.19
C THR A 33 -5.35 1.33 -14.66
N PHE A 34 -4.57 2.25 -14.07
CA PHE A 34 -4.55 2.37 -12.60
C PHE A 34 -5.93 2.63 -12.01
N LEU A 35 -6.85 3.35 -12.69
CA LEU A 35 -8.19 3.63 -12.17
C LEU A 35 -9.04 2.36 -11.97
N PRO A 36 -9.34 1.56 -13.01
CA PRO A 36 -10.13 0.34 -12.82
C PRO A 36 -9.41 -0.67 -11.91
N VAL A 37 -8.09 -0.75 -11.98
CA VAL A 37 -7.29 -1.60 -11.08
C VAL A 37 -7.45 -1.19 -9.62
N SER A 38 -7.38 0.11 -9.31
CA SER A 38 -7.57 0.64 -7.96
C SER A 38 -8.94 0.29 -7.41
N LEU A 39 -9.99 0.50 -8.20
CA LEU A 39 -11.36 0.21 -7.79
C LEU A 39 -11.56 -1.28 -7.47
N ILE A 40 -11.09 -2.17 -8.35
CA ILE A 40 -11.22 -3.62 -8.14
C ILE A 40 -10.36 -4.09 -6.96
N TYR A 41 -9.14 -3.58 -6.85
CA TYR A 41 -8.24 -3.90 -5.74
C TYR A 41 -8.81 -3.44 -4.40
N TRP A 42 -9.28 -2.20 -4.28
CA TRP A 42 -9.91 -1.68 -3.06
C TRP A 42 -11.20 -2.44 -2.72
N ALA A 43 -12.03 -2.77 -3.72
CA ALA A 43 -13.22 -3.58 -3.51
C ALA A 43 -12.87 -4.98 -2.95
N ALA A 44 -11.82 -5.61 -3.48
CA ALA A 44 -11.35 -6.91 -3.00
C ALA A 44 -10.81 -6.83 -1.56
N LEU A 45 -10.00 -5.81 -1.23
CA LEU A 45 -9.52 -5.55 0.13
C LEU A 45 -10.69 -5.36 1.11
N LEU A 46 -11.70 -4.56 0.73
CA LEU A 46 -12.90 -4.33 1.54
C LEU A 46 -13.71 -5.60 1.75
N PHE A 47 -13.89 -6.40 0.70
CA PHE A 47 -14.64 -7.64 0.76
C PHE A 47 -14.04 -8.60 1.80
N PHE A 48 -12.72 -8.80 1.76
CA PHE A 48 -12.04 -9.68 2.72
C PHE A 48 -11.96 -9.08 4.12
N THR A 49 -11.85 -7.75 4.24
CA THR A 49 -11.92 -7.03 5.52
C THR A 49 -13.27 -7.27 6.22
N LYS A 50 -14.38 -7.07 5.52
CA LYS A 50 -15.74 -7.26 6.08
C LYS A 50 -15.99 -8.71 6.51
N ARG A 51 -15.45 -9.70 5.80
CA ARG A 51 -15.60 -11.13 6.15
C ARG A 51 -14.96 -11.52 7.49
N LYS A 52 -14.01 -10.74 8.00
CA LYS A 52 -13.34 -11.04 9.28
C LYS A 52 -14.08 -10.48 10.50
N ASN A 53 -15.16 -9.72 10.29
CA ASN A 53 -15.96 -9.09 11.35
C ASN A 53 -15.11 -8.30 12.37
N ILE A 54 -14.06 -7.64 11.90
CA ILE A 54 -13.19 -6.80 12.73
C ILE A 54 -13.74 -5.38 12.69
N ASN A 55 -13.87 -4.75 13.85
CA ASN A 55 -14.26 -3.36 13.95
C ASN A 55 -13.11 -2.45 13.51
N ILE A 56 -13.24 -1.86 12.33
CA ILE A 56 -12.21 -0.97 11.75
C ILE A 56 -11.97 0.24 12.66
N LYS A 57 -12.99 0.75 13.37
CA LYS A 57 -12.84 1.90 14.28
C LYS A 57 -11.82 1.62 15.37
N ASP A 58 -11.78 0.38 15.88
CA ASP A 58 -10.87 0.01 16.95
C ASP A 58 -9.40 0.01 16.49
N MET A 59 -9.16 -0.16 15.19
CA MET A 59 -7.82 -0.10 14.60
C MET A 59 -7.28 1.33 14.54
N PHE A 60 -8.14 2.34 14.59
CA PHE A 60 -7.78 3.77 14.63
C PHE A 60 -7.91 4.35 16.04
N ASN A 61 -7.76 3.52 17.07
CA ASN A 61 -7.59 4.01 18.43
C ASN A 61 -6.22 4.68 18.61
N LYS A 62 -6.09 5.47 19.69
CA LYS A 62 -4.82 6.13 20.03
C LYS A 62 -3.69 5.09 20.16
N PRO A 63 -2.51 5.33 19.56
CA PRO A 63 -1.36 4.43 19.65
C PRO A 63 -0.95 4.16 21.10
N ARG A 64 -0.66 2.89 21.44
CA ARG A 64 -0.26 2.47 22.79
C ARG A 64 1.20 2.78 23.14
N GLU A 65 2.09 2.92 22.15
CA GLU A 65 3.54 3.09 22.34
C GLU A 65 4.10 4.42 21.79
N SER A 66 5.35 4.72 22.18
CA SER A 66 5.99 6.05 22.27
C SER A 66 6.30 6.77 20.96
N LYS A 67 6.55 8.10 21.11
CA LYS A 67 6.95 9.06 20.06
C LYS A 67 8.17 8.63 19.22
N ASN A 68 9.02 7.73 19.72
CA ASN A 68 10.23 7.31 19.02
C ASN A 68 9.91 6.52 17.74
N LEU A 69 8.87 5.69 17.76
CA LEU A 69 8.42 4.96 16.57
C LEU A 69 7.84 5.89 15.50
N LEU A 70 7.23 7.00 15.92
CA LEU A 70 6.75 8.03 15.01
C LEU A 70 7.93 8.74 14.32
N ILE A 71 9.00 9.05 15.04
CA ILE A 71 10.21 9.65 14.44
C ILE A 71 10.80 8.74 13.36
N VAL A 72 10.92 7.44 13.66
CA VAL A 72 11.41 6.45 12.68
C VAL A 72 10.53 6.46 11.42
N LEU A 73 9.21 6.44 11.57
CA LEU A 73 8.30 6.52 10.42
C LEU A 73 8.45 7.79 9.61
N LEU A 74 8.55 8.94 10.27
CA LEU A 74 8.69 10.21 9.58
C LEU A 74 9.99 10.26 8.77
N ILE A 75 11.11 9.75 9.31
CA ILE A 75 12.38 9.66 8.58
C ILE A 75 12.21 8.83 7.30
N PHE A 76 11.64 7.62 7.40
CA PHE A 76 11.45 6.78 6.22
C PHE A 76 10.42 7.36 5.24
N SER A 77 9.39 8.05 5.73
CA SER A 77 8.37 8.68 4.87
C SER A 77 8.90 9.86 4.08
N LEU A 78 9.99 10.48 4.54
CA LEU A 78 10.66 11.59 3.85
C LEU A 78 11.64 11.13 2.77
N ILE A 79 11.93 9.83 2.64
CA ILE A 79 12.80 9.33 1.57
C ILE A 79 12.34 9.78 0.18
N PRO A 80 11.06 9.61 -0.21
CA PRO A 80 10.60 10.10 -1.52
C PRO A 80 10.50 11.63 -1.64
N PHE A 81 10.74 12.41 -0.57
CA PHE A 81 10.59 13.87 -0.61
C PHE A 81 11.52 14.55 -1.62
N LEU A 82 12.72 14.00 -1.85
CA LEU A 82 13.60 14.51 -2.89
C LEU A 82 12.99 14.33 -4.29
N ASN A 83 12.35 13.18 -4.54
CA ASN A 83 11.64 12.94 -5.80
C ASN A 83 10.50 13.94 -6.00
N PHE A 84 9.77 14.30 -4.93
CA PHE A 84 8.77 15.37 -4.97
C PHE A 84 9.36 16.70 -5.41
N ILE A 85 10.45 17.17 -4.77
CA ILE A 85 11.08 18.46 -5.08
C ILE A 85 11.53 18.51 -6.54
N LEU A 86 12.23 17.46 -7.00
CA LEU A 86 12.76 17.40 -8.36
C LEU A 86 11.68 17.37 -9.44
N ASN A 87 10.48 16.92 -9.10
CA ASN A 87 9.37 16.73 -10.04
C ASN A 87 8.16 17.62 -9.73
N ILE A 88 8.30 18.63 -8.87
CA ILE A 88 7.17 19.51 -8.49
C ILE A 88 6.57 20.25 -9.69
N GLY A 89 7.37 20.48 -10.74
CA GLY A 89 6.91 21.05 -12.01
C GLY A 89 5.86 20.21 -12.75
N LEU A 90 5.70 18.93 -12.41
CA LEU A 90 4.63 18.09 -12.94
C LEU A 90 3.25 18.49 -12.40
N LEU A 91 3.17 19.26 -11.31
CA LEU A 91 1.92 19.75 -10.72
C LEU A 91 1.33 20.93 -11.52
N ASN A 92 1.10 20.73 -12.82
CA ASN A 92 0.57 21.74 -13.74
C ASN A 92 -0.88 21.45 -14.19
N ASN A 93 -1.39 20.24 -13.93
CA ASN A 93 -2.73 19.82 -14.34
C ASN A 93 -3.63 19.57 -13.11
N LEU A 94 -4.63 20.44 -12.92
CA LEU A 94 -5.53 20.40 -11.76
C LEU A 94 -6.28 19.06 -11.64
N PHE A 95 -6.70 18.46 -12.76
CA PHE A 95 -7.42 17.19 -12.74
C PHE A 95 -6.54 16.05 -12.21
N ILE A 96 -5.29 15.95 -12.69
CA ILE A 96 -4.33 14.93 -12.21
C ILE A 96 -3.98 15.18 -10.74
N ILE A 97 -3.81 16.45 -10.32
CA ILE A 97 -3.54 16.79 -8.92
C ILE A 97 -4.68 16.31 -8.02
N ILE A 98 -5.94 16.54 -8.40
CA ILE A 98 -7.10 16.08 -7.61
C ILE A 98 -7.09 14.55 -7.49
N ILE A 99 -6.86 13.83 -8.60
CA ILE A 99 -6.81 12.36 -8.57
C ILE A 99 -5.65 11.87 -7.70
N TRP A 100 -4.46 12.49 -7.81
CA TRP A 100 -3.30 12.18 -7.00
C TRP A 100 -3.57 12.38 -5.50
N LEU A 101 -4.16 13.49 -5.10
CA LEU A 101 -4.51 13.75 -3.70
C LEU A 101 -5.53 12.73 -3.18
N LEU A 102 -6.58 12.44 -3.95
CA LEU A 102 -7.58 11.44 -3.58
C LEU A 102 -6.97 10.05 -3.45
N PHE A 103 -6.14 9.64 -4.42
CA PHE A 103 -5.47 8.35 -4.41
C PHE A 103 -4.53 8.24 -3.20
N SER A 104 -3.73 9.28 -2.94
CA SER A 104 -2.75 9.28 -1.83
C SER A 104 -3.39 9.24 -0.45
N ILE A 105 -4.70 9.50 -0.33
CA ILE A 105 -5.46 9.40 0.91
C ILE A 105 -6.21 8.07 0.98
N LEU A 106 -6.91 7.71 -0.11
CA LEU A 106 -7.78 6.54 -0.14
C LEU A 106 -6.99 5.23 -0.24
N ASN A 107 -5.93 5.18 -1.05
CA ASN A 107 -5.15 3.96 -1.23
C ASN A 107 -4.54 3.47 0.10
N PRO A 108 -3.84 4.33 0.88
CA PRO A 108 -3.34 3.93 2.20
C PRO A 108 -4.44 3.46 3.15
N LEU A 109 -5.63 4.04 3.10
CA LEU A 109 -6.72 3.63 3.98
C LEU A 109 -7.12 2.17 3.72
N PHE A 110 -7.34 1.80 2.46
CA PHE A 110 -7.71 0.43 2.11
C PHE A 110 -6.58 -0.55 2.37
N GLU A 111 -5.36 -0.20 1.97
CA GLU A 111 -4.20 -1.07 2.11
C GLU A 111 -3.83 -1.30 3.57
N GLU A 112 -3.74 -0.26 4.40
CA GLU A 112 -3.34 -0.42 5.80
C GLU A 112 -4.39 -1.16 6.62
N VAL A 113 -5.68 -0.88 6.38
CA VAL A 113 -6.77 -1.62 7.04
C VAL A 113 -6.67 -3.11 6.74
N TYR A 114 -6.45 -3.49 5.48
CA TYR A 114 -6.35 -4.90 5.12
C TYR A 114 -5.01 -5.51 5.53
N TRP A 115 -3.88 -5.01 5.03
CA TRP A 115 -2.57 -5.64 5.17
C TRP A 115 -2.11 -5.65 6.63
N ARG A 116 -2.32 -4.55 7.36
CA ARG A 116 -1.84 -4.44 8.75
C ARG A 116 -2.98 -4.77 9.71
N GLY A 117 -4.13 -4.15 9.52
CA GLY A 117 -5.29 -4.32 10.40
C GLY A 117 -5.89 -5.73 10.39
N VAL A 118 -6.08 -6.32 9.21
CA VAL A 118 -6.79 -7.61 9.08
C VAL A 118 -5.81 -8.77 8.96
N LEU A 119 -4.91 -8.72 7.98
CA LEU A 119 -4.06 -9.86 7.63
C LEU A 119 -3.14 -10.22 8.80
N LEU A 120 -2.33 -9.28 9.32
CA LEU A 120 -1.41 -9.56 10.43
C LEU A 120 -2.09 -10.09 11.70
N ASN A 121 -3.33 -9.69 11.98
CA ASN A 121 -4.07 -10.16 13.16
C ASN A 121 -4.77 -11.52 12.95
N THR A 122 -4.94 -11.96 11.71
CA THR A 122 -5.71 -13.17 11.39
C THR A 122 -4.89 -14.30 10.81
N LEU A 123 -3.59 -14.07 10.56
CA LEU A 123 -2.65 -15.12 10.16
C LEU A 123 -2.43 -16.11 11.32
N PRO A 124 -2.45 -17.43 11.06
CA PRO A 124 -2.36 -18.45 12.10
C PRO A 124 -0.91 -18.73 12.55
N PHE A 125 0.06 -17.92 12.15
CA PHE A 125 1.47 -18.18 12.42
C PHE A 125 1.81 -17.94 13.89
N ARG A 126 2.43 -18.93 14.54
CA ARG A 126 2.82 -18.83 15.95
C ARG A 126 3.87 -17.75 16.20
N LYS A 127 4.80 -17.55 15.26
CA LYS A 127 5.87 -16.55 15.38
C LYS A 127 5.51 -15.29 14.60
N LYS A 128 5.48 -14.14 15.29
CA LYS A 128 5.11 -12.84 14.69
C LYS A 128 5.97 -12.45 13.48
N TRP A 129 7.27 -12.76 13.51
CA TRP A 129 8.17 -12.44 12.39
C TRP A 129 7.80 -13.18 11.09
N ILE A 130 7.20 -14.37 11.17
CA ILE A 130 6.70 -15.10 9.99
C ILE A 130 5.51 -14.35 9.39
N ALA A 131 4.60 -13.83 10.23
CA ALA A 131 3.48 -13.02 9.77
C ALA A 131 3.95 -11.70 9.12
N ILE A 132 4.97 -11.06 9.70
CA ILE A 132 5.59 -9.85 9.11
C ILE A 132 6.19 -10.20 7.74
N PHE A 133 7.03 -11.23 7.65
CA PHE A 133 7.66 -11.63 6.39
C PHE A 133 6.62 -11.98 5.33
N TYR A 134 5.61 -12.78 5.69
CA TYR A 134 4.54 -13.18 4.79
C TYR A 134 3.73 -11.97 4.28
N SER A 135 3.34 -11.07 5.17
CA SER A 135 2.60 -9.86 4.80
C SER A 135 3.43 -8.94 3.92
N THR A 136 4.70 -8.69 4.27
CA THR A 136 5.61 -7.86 3.47
C THR A 136 5.84 -8.45 2.08
N LEU A 137 6.12 -9.76 2.00
CA LEU A 137 6.38 -10.42 0.72
C LEU A 137 5.20 -10.26 -0.23
N LEU A 138 3.98 -10.56 0.24
CA LEU A 138 2.79 -10.44 -0.60
C LEU A 138 2.41 -9.00 -0.89
N PHE A 139 2.65 -8.07 0.04
CA PHE A 139 2.48 -6.63 -0.20
C PHE A 139 3.40 -6.16 -1.34
N VAL A 140 4.69 -6.49 -1.30
CA VAL A 140 5.66 -6.13 -2.34
C VAL A 140 5.31 -6.79 -3.67
N LEU A 141 4.96 -8.08 -3.66
CA LEU A 141 4.54 -8.80 -4.87
C LEU A 141 3.25 -8.21 -5.47
N SER A 142 2.30 -7.79 -4.63
CA SER A 142 1.09 -7.12 -5.13
C SER A 142 1.43 -5.87 -5.92
N HIS A 143 2.40 -5.07 -5.46
CA HIS A 143 2.78 -3.86 -6.17
C HIS A 143 3.43 -4.14 -7.53
N LYS A 144 4.29 -5.16 -7.60
CA LYS A 144 4.91 -5.60 -8.86
C LYS A 144 3.91 -6.21 -9.84
N LEU A 145 3.05 -7.09 -9.34
CA LEU A 145 2.12 -7.85 -10.17
C LEU A 145 0.85 -7.05 -10.52
N ILE A 146 0.52 -5.99 -9.79
CA ILE A 146 -0.65 -5.17 -10.09
C ILE A 146 -0.21 -3.90 -10.80
N TRP A 147 0.50 -3.01 -10.11
CA TRP A 147 0.90 -1.70 -10.62
C TRP A 147 2.05 -1.80 -11.62
N GLY A 148 3.01 -2.69 -11.39
CA GLY A 148 4.13 -2.95 -12.29
C GLY A 148 3.72 -3.56 -13.65
N VAL A 149 2.45 -3.94 -13.86
CA VAL A 149 2.02 -4.41 -15.19
C VAL A 149 2.05 -3.27 -16.22
N PHE A 150 1.79 -2.04 -15.79
CA PHE A 150 1.70 -0.87 -16.67
C PHE A 150 2.56 0.32 -16.24
N SER A 151 3.06 0.34 -15.00
CA SER A 151 3.97 1.40 -14.51
C SER A 151 5.43 0.94 -14.49
N ILE A 152 6.29 1.68 -15.21
CA ILE A 152 7.73 1.48 -15.22
C ILE A 152 8.33 1.82 -13.85
N GLY A 153 7.87 2.91 -13.23
CA GLY A 153 8.36 3.34 -11.91
C GLY A 153 8.16 2.28 -10.82
N TYR A 154 6.99 1.63 -10.79
CA TYR A 154 6.69 0.54 -9.86
C TYR A 154 7.53 -0.73 -10.16
N ASN A 155 8.11 -0.86 -11.35
CA ASN A 155 9.08 -1.92 -11.66
C ASN A 155 10.52 -1.61 -11.25
N SER A 156 10.84 -0.38 -10.83
CA SER A 156 12.20 -0.05 -10.41
C SER A 156 12.64 -0.85 -9.18
N LEU A 157 13.95 -1.14 -9.11
CA LEU A 157 14.55 -1.83 -7.96
C LEU A 157 14.36 -1.01 -6.69
N LEU A 158 14.61 0.28 -6.78
CA LEU A 158 14.48 1.22 -5.67
C LEU A 158 13.08 1.18 -5.02
N VAL A 159 12.02 1.34 -5.81
CA VAL A 159 10.64 1.34 -5.29
C VAL A 159 10.33 0.00 -4.62
N THR A 160 10.88 -1.10 -5.14
CA THR A 160 10.80 -2.43 -4.51
C THR A 160 11.45 -2.46 -3.14
N LEU A 161 12.67 -1.93 -3.01
CA LEU A 161 13.40 -1.86 -1.75
C LEU A 161 12.63 -1.02 -0.72
N MET A 162 12.03 0.09 -1.16
CA MET A 162 11.16 0.91 -0.31
C MET A 162 9.93 0.14 0.15
N PHE A 163 9.24 -0.61 -0.72
CA PHE A 163 8.12 -1.45 -0.31
C PHE A 163 8.52 -2.54 0.68
N ILE A 164 9.71 -3.14 0.55
CA ILE A 164 10.22 -4.12 1.51
C ILE A 164 10.46 -3.46 2.87
N ILE A 165 11.19 -2.34 2.90
CA ILE A 165 11.51 -1.60 4.12
C ILE A 165 10.23 -1.14 4.81
N MET A 166 9.36 -0.43 4.10
CA MET A 166 8.10 0.08 4.66
C MET A 166 7.15 -1.04 5.05
N GLY A 167 7.10 -2.13 4.27
CA GLY A 167 6.32 -3.31 4.60
C GLY A 167 6.69 -3.90 5.97
N ILE A 168 7.99 -4.01 6.25
CA ILE A 168 8.50 -4.46 7.55
C ILE A 168 8.23 -3.42 8.64
N VAL A 169 8.59 -2.17 8.42
CA VAL A 169 8.47 -1.08 9.41
C VAL A 169 7.01 -0.88 9.84
N TRP A 170 6.07 -0.76 8.90
CA TRP A 170 4.64 -0.64 9.21
C TRP A 170 4.11 -1.86 9.95
N SER A 171 4.53 -3.07 9.58
CA SER A 171 4.10 -4.28 10.28
C SER A 171 4.58 -4.31 11.73
N ILE A 172 5.85 -3.95 11.98
CA ILE A 172 6.41 -3.88 13.34
C ILE A 172 5.66 -2.84 14.16
N ILE A 173 5.46 -1.65 13.59
CA ILE A 173 4.82 -0.54 14.31
C ILE A 173 3.38 -0.87 14.62
N TYR A 174 2.62 -1.38 13.66
CA TYR A 174 1.26 -1.81 13.92
C TYR A 174 1.16 -2.87 15.02
N LEU A 175 2.04 -3.89 15.00
CA LEU A 175 2.02 -4.95 16.01
C LEU A 175 2.38 -4.46 17.42
N LYS A 176 3.18 -3.39 17.54
CA LYS A 176 3.55 -2.74 18.79
C LYS A 176 2.49 -1.78 19.29
N THR A 177 2.01 -0.87 18.44
CA THR A 177 1.10 0.21 18.84
C THR A 177 -0.36 -0.22 18.86
N LYS A 178 -0.71 -1.27 18.11
CA LYS A 178 -2.08 -1.70 17.82
C LYS A 178 -2.96 -0.58 17.25
N SER A 179 -2.35 0.35 16.53
CA SER A 179 -3.01 1.48 15.88
C SER A 179 -2.50 1.65 14.45
N LEU A 180 -3.43 1.88 13.52
CA LEU A 180 -3.13 2.16 12.12
C LEU A 180 -2.75 3.61 11.86
N TRP A 181 -3.01 4.55 12.77
CA TRP A 181 -2.78 5.99 12.52
C TRP A 181 -1.38 6.29 12.01
N TYR A 182 -0.37 5.73 12.66
CA TYR A 182 1.02 5.96 12.28
C TYR A 182 1.37 5.35 10.92
N CYS A 183 0.84 4.15 10.61
CA CYS A 183 1.09 3.51 9.31
C CYS A 183 0.35 4.26 8.20
N TYR A 184 -0.91 4.62 8.44
CA TYR A 184 -1.74 5.39 7.51
C TYR A 184 -1.11 6.74 7.17
N ILE A 185 -0.75 7.56 8.17
CA ILE A 185 -0.13 8.87 7.93
C ILE A 185 1.19 8.73 7.16
N SER A 186 2.03 7.77 7.56
CA SER A 186 3.30 7.50 6.89
C SER A 186 3.11 7.10 5.43
N HIS A 187 2.12 6.25 5.15
CA HIS A 187 1.80 5.80 3.80
C HIS A 187 1.22 6.93 2.95
N VAL A 188 0.32 7.77 3.50
CA VAL A 188 -0.15 8.99 2.82
C VAL A 188 1.01 9.90 2.44
N LEU A 189 1.96 10.13 3.35
CA LEU A 189 3.14 10.95 3.07
C LEU A 189 4.01 10.35 1.96
N ILE A 190 4.19 9.04 1.95
CA ILE A 190 4.93 8.35 0.90
C ILE A 190 4.23 8.50 -0.45
N ASP A 191 2.92 8.26 -0.54
CA ASP A 191 2.18 8.39 -1.80
C ASP A 191 2.16 9.84 -2.32
N LEU A 192 2.12 10.82 -1.41
CA LEU A 192 2.24 12.23 -1.76
C LEU A 192 3.64 12.53 -2.28
N PHE A 193 4.69 12.26 -1.49
CA PHE A 193 6.05 12.63 -1.86
C PHE A 193 6.61 11.80 -3.03
N SER A 194 6.09 10.60 -3.25
CA SER A 194 6.42 9.79 -4.42
C SER A 194 5.56 10.13 -5.64
N LEU A 195 4.75 11.19 -5.59
CA LEU A 195 3.83 11.59 -6.67
C LEU A 195 3.13 10.36 -7.28
N SER A 196 2.58 9.49 -6.44
CA SER A 196 2.20 8.10 -6.78
C SER A 196 1.44 7.96 -8.10
N VAL A 197 0.41 8.80 -8.32
CA VAL A 197 -0.37 8.81 -9.57
C VAL A 197 0.45 9.27 -10.78
N PHE A 198 1.37 10.21 -10.64
CA PHE A 198 2.26 10.62 -11.73
C PHE A 198 3.19 9.48 -12.13
N MET A 199 3.68 8.71 -11.15
CA MET A 199 4.48 7.51 -11.39
C MET A 199 3.63 6.38 -12.03
N LEU A 200 2.38 6.21 -11.60
CA LEU A 200 1.43 5.27 -12.23
C LEU A 200 1.13 5.66 -13.69
N LEU A 201 1.08 6.96 -13.96
CA LEU A 201 0.93 7.55 -15.29
C LEU A 201 2.22 7.59 -16.11
N ASN A 202 3.32 7.00 -15.61
CA ASN A 202 4.66 7.03 -16.24
C ASN A 202 5.15 8.44 -16.62
N LEU A 203 4.68 9.49 -15.95
CA LEU A 203 5.07 10.88 -16.22
C LEU A 203 6.51 11.17 -15.74
N TYR A 204 7.01 10.34 -14.83
CA TYR A 204 8.43 10.29 -14.47
C TYR A 204 8.78 8.91 -13.92
N ILE A 205 10.08 8.63 -13.84
CA ILE A 205 10.64 7.45 -13.18
C ILE A 205 11.46 7.95 -12.00
N PRO A 206 11.27 7.42 -10.77
CA PRO A 206 12.05 7.85 -9.62
C PRO A 206 13.54 7.58 -9.86
N LEU A 207 14.35 8.62 -9.71
CA LEU A 207 15.79 8.62 -10.03
C LEU A 207 16.67 8.17 -8.85
N VAL A 208 16.12 8.24 -7.63
CA VAL A 208 16.81 7.94 -6.36
C VAL A 208 15.84 7.36 -5.37
#